data_AF-A0A947UR64-F1
#
_entry.id   AF-A0A947UR64-F1
#
_cell.length_a   1.000
_cell.length_b   1.000
_cell.length_c   1.000
_cell.angle_alpha   90.00
_cell.angle_beta   90.00
_cell.angle_gamma   90.00
#
_symmetry.space_group_name_H-M   'P 1'
#
loop_
_entity.id
_entity.type
_entity.pdbx_description
1 polymer ?
#
loop_
_entity_poly.entity_id
_entity_poly.type
_entity_poly.pdbx_seq_one_letter_code
_entity_poly.pdbx_strand_id
1 'polypeptide(L)' 'MAWELLFSSDFGLMSFAVIVGVLIIGAVMGKMYSNKMDEDARKAGK' A
#
# COMPACT_ATOMS: atom_id res chain seq x y z
N MET A 1 17.82 0.45 -18.69
CA MET A 1 17.13 -0.59 -17.83
C MET A 1 15.67 -0.20 -17.57
N ALA A 2 14.81 -1.11 -17.09
CA ALA A 2 13.42 -0.75 -16.73
C ALA A 2 13.34 0.34 -15.65
N TRP A 3 14.25 0.30 -14.67
CA TRP A 3 14.43 1.35 -13.67
C TRP A 3 14.75 2.72 -14.26
N GLU A 4 15.61 2.74 -15.27
CA GLU A 4 16.00 3.97 -15.97
C GLU A 4 14.79 4.55 -16.71
N LEU A 5 14.06 3.73 -17.47
CA LEU A 5 12.80 4.12 -18.12
C LEU A 5 11.74 4.65 -17.13
N LEU A 6 11.66 4.05 -15.94
CA LEU A 6 10.70 4.44 -14.91
C LEU A 6 11.00 5.83 -14.33
N PHE A 7 12.29 6.21 -14.22
CA PHE A 7 12.68 7.47 -13.61
C PHE A 7 13.12 8.55 -14.60
N SER A 8 13.40 8.19 -15.86
CA SER A 8 13.88 9.12 -16.89
C SER A 8 12.78 9.60 -17.83
N SER A 9 11.55 9.09 -17.72
CA SER A 9 10.44 9.44 -18.61
C SER A 9 9.22 9.93 -17.83
N ASP A 10 8.48 10.88 -18.40
CA ASP A 10 7.25 11.42 -17.80
C ASP A 10 6.21 10.33 -17.54
N PHE A 11 6.09 9.37 -18.47
CA PHE A 11 5.24 8.21 -18.32
C PHE A 11 5.71 7.27 -17.21
N GLY A 12 7.03 7.10 -17.08
CA GLY A 12 7.65 6.32 -16.01
C GLY A 12 7.35 6.91 -14.63
N LEU A 13 7.49 8.23 -14.48
CA LEU A 13 7.22 8.94 -13.23
C LEU A 13 5.73 8.90 -12.84
N MET A 14 4.83 9.09 -13.80
CA MET A 14 3.38 8.91 -13.59
C MET A 14 3.06 7.48 -13.16
N SER A 15 3.65 6.48 -13.82
CA SER A 15 3.49 5.07 -13.46
C SER A 15 4.05 4.76 -12.07
N PHE A 16 5.19 5.36 -11.71
CA PHE A 16 5.80 5.23 -10.38
C PHE A 16 4.88 5.76 -9.28
N ALA A 17 4.25 6.91 -9.49
CA ALA A 17 3.29 7.47 -8.54
C ALA A 17 2.09 6.52 -8.32
N VAL A 18 1.58 5.89 -9.37
CA VAL A 18 0.49 4.89 -9.26
C VAL A 18 0.96 3.66 -8.46
N ILE A 19 2.16 3.14 -8.75
CA ILE A 19 2.74 2.01 -8.03
C ILE A 19 2.82 2.32 -6.53
N VAL A 20 3.39 3.48 -6.18
CA VAL A 20 3.48 3.93 -4.78
C VAL A 20 2.08 4.08 -4.17
N GLY A 21 1.13 4.65 -4.89
CA GLY A 21 -0.26 4.78 -4.44
C GLY A 21 -0.92 3.44 -4.09
N VAL A 22 -0.76 2.43 -4.96
CA VAL A 22 -1.29 1.08 -4.71
C VAL A 22 -0.65 0.45 -3.47
N LEU A 23 0.67 0.60 -3.31
CA LEU A 23 1.38 0.08 -2.13
C LEU A 23 0.88 0.74 -0.83
N ILE A 24 0.67 2.05 -0.83
CA ILE A 24 0.14 2.79 0.31
C ILE A 24 -1.27 2.29 0.65
N ILE A 25 -2.16 2.15 -0.34
CA ILE A 25 -3.53 1.66 -0.13
C ILE A 25 -3.49 0.25 0.46
N GLY A 26 -2.66 -0.65 -0.10
CA GLY A 26 -2.50 -2.00 0.40
C GLY A 26 -2.06 -2.03 1.87
N ALA A 27 -1.07 -1.21 2.23
CA ALA A 27 -0.58 -1.09 3.60
C ALA A 27 -1.64 -0.53 4.57
N VAL A 28 -2.38 0.52 4.15
CA VAL A 28 -3.46 1.12 4.96
C VAL A 28 -4.59 0.12 5.20
N MET A 29 -5.03 -0.58 4.15
CA MET A 29 -6.08 -1.59 4.27
C MET A 29 -5.63 -2.75 5.15
N GLY A 30 -4.41 -3.26 4.95
CA GLY A 30 -3.84 -4.31 5.79
C GLY A 30 -3.80 -3.91 7.27
N LYS A 31 -3.33 -2.69 7.57
CA LYS A 31 -3.33 -2.15 8.94
C LYS A 31 -4.75 -2.02 9.52
N MET A 32 -5.70 -1.47 8.75
CA MET A 32 -7.07 -1.29 9.22
C MET A 32 -7.75 -2.63 9.53
N TYR A 33 -7.54 -3.65 8.70
CA TYR A 33 -8.10 -4.98 8.95
C TYR A 33 -7.43 -5.69 10.12
N SER A 34 -6.11 -5.59 10.27
CA SER A 34 -5.40 -6.13 11.45
C SER A 34 -5.92 -5.50 12.74
N ASN A 35 -6.06 -4.18 12.77
CA ASN A 35 -6.59 -3.48 13.94
C ASN A 35 -8.02 -3.91 14.27
N LYS A 36 -8.88 -4.11 13.26
CA LYS A 36 -10.24 -4.63 13.49
C LYS A 36 -10.22 -6.04 14.07
N MET A 37 -9.33 -6.91 13.61
CA MET A 37 -9.17 -8.26 14.18
C MET A 37 -8.74 -8.19 15.65
N ASP A 38 -7.80 -7.31 15.99
CA ASP A 38 -7.36 -7.12 17.38
C ASP A 38 -8.49 -6.56 18.27
N GLU A 39 -9.28 -5.61 17.74
CA GLU A 39 -10.45 -5.08 18.44
C GLU A 39 -11.52 -6.14 18.69
N ASP A 40 -11.80 -6.98 17.69
CA ASP A 40 -12.77 -8.08 17.80
C ASP A 40 -12.27 -9.16 18.76
N ALA A 41 -10.97 -9.50 18.73
CA ALA A 41 -10.35 -10.42 19.68
C ALA A 41 -10.49 -9.91 21.13
N ARG A 42 -10.20 -8.63 21.35
CA ARG A 42 -10.32 -7.99 22.67
C ARG A 42 -11.77 -7.95 23.17
N LYS A 43 -12.73 -7.66 22.28
CA LYS A 43 -14.17 -7.69 22.60
C LYS A 43 -14.66 -9.10 22.90
N ALA A 44 -14.07 -10.12 22.27
CA ALA A 44 -14.35 -11.53 22.54
C ALA A 44 -13.74 -12.03 23.87
N GLY A 45 -13.05 -11.17 24.64
CA GLY A 45 -12.50 -11.52 25.95
C GLY A 45 -11.29 -12.46 25.90
N LYS A 46 -10.64 -12.56 24.74
CA LYS A 46 -9.30 -13.15 24.58
C LYS A 46 -8.25 -12.05 24.62
#